data_AF-A0A5D0NEJ1-F1
#
_entry.id   AF-A0A5D0NEJ1-F1
#
_cell.length_a   1.000
_cell.length_b   1.000
_cell.length_c   1.000
_cell.angle_alpha   90.00
_cell.angle_beta   90.00
_cell.angle_gamma   90.00
#
_symmetry.space_group_name_H-M   'P 1'
#
loop_
_entity.id
_entity.type
_entity.pdbx_description
1 polymer ?
#
loop_
_entity_poly.entity_id
_entity_poly.type
_entity_poly.pdbx_seq_one_letter_code
_entity_poly.pdbx_strand_id
1 'polypeptide(L)'
;MNALLTGIHLMRTGEVEADLTRLAGDGPSYLAELIEAKRGAEHGALPADAPGASRIEADVAALTARLEAERERSELPELPSNRRAVHDLVVTARLR
;
A
#
# COMPACT_ATOMS: atom_id res chain seq x y z
N MET A 1 -6.63 2.05 0.82
CA MET A 1 -5.81 1.56 1.95
C MET A 1 -4.59 0.77 1.50
N ASN A 2 -4.69 -0.24 0.62
CA ASN A 2 -3.53 -1.04 0.17
C ASN A 2 -2.33 -0.17 -0.29
N ALA A 3 -2.55 0.72 -1.26
CA ALA A 3 -1.50 1.62 -1.75
C ALA A 3 -0.90 2.54 -0.66
N LEU A 4 -1.66 2.88 0.40
CA LEU A 4 -1.15 3.73 1.49
C LEU A 4 -0.15 2.96 2.35
N LEU A 5 -0.48 1.73 2.75
CA LEU A 5 0.42 0.90 3.56
C LEU A 5 1.67 0.50 2.78
N THR A 6 1.52 0.14 1.50
CA THR A 6 2.67 -0.10 0.61
C THR A 6 3.55 1.14 0.50
N GLY A 7 2.96 2.32 0.31
CA GLY A 7 3.70 3.58 0.25
C GLY A 7 4.46 3.86 1.54
N ILE A 8 3.83 3.67 2.71
CA ILE A 8 4.48 3.86 4.02
C ILE A 8 5.65 2.89 4.21
N HIS A 9 5.46 1.61 3.86
CA HIS A 9 6.53 0.61 3.94
C HIS A 9 7.70 0.99 3.03
N LEU A 10 7.41 1.40 1.80
CA LEU A 10 8.41 1.88 0.84
C LEU A 10 9.19 3.07 1.38
N MET A 11 8.52 4.09 1.91
CA MET A 11 9.21 5.28 2.44
C MET A 11 10.12 4.96 3.63
N ARG A 12 9.79 3.92 4.42
CA ARG A 12 10.58 3.51 5.59
C ARG A 12 11.77 2.60 5.26
N THR A 13 11.61 1.74 4.25
CA THR A 13 12.54 0.63 4.01
C THR A 13 13.26 0.72 2.67
N GLY A 14 12.72 1.48 1.73
CA GLY A 14 13.14 1.48 0.33
C GLY A 14 12.70 0.24 -0.46
N GLU A 15 11.90 -0.66 0.15
CA GLU A 15 11.41 -1.88 -0.47
C GLU A 15 9.91 -1.78 -0.80
N VAL A 16 9.50 -2.42 -1.89
CA VAL A 16 8.08 -2.47 -2.28
C VAL A 16 7.48 -3.77 -1.76
N GLU A 17 6.49 -3.64 -0.86
CA GLU A 17 5.63 -4.76 -0.43
C GLU A 17 4.21 -4.53 -0.94
N ALA A 18 3.73 -5.40 -1.81
CA ALA A 18 2.40 -5.32 -2.41
C ALA A 18 1.38 -6.27 -1.76
N ASP A 19 1.86 -7.19 -0.92
CA ASP A 19 1.02 -8.11 -0.17
C ASP A 19 0.49 -7.42 1.09
N LEU A 20 -0.79 -7.04 1.03
CA LEU A 20 -1.48 -6.39 2.13
C LEU A 20 -1.54 -7.26 3.40
N THR A 21 -1.43 -8.59 3.29
CA THR A 21 -1.42 -9.49 4.46
C THR A 21 -0.15 -9.29 5.29
N ARG A 22 0.97 -9.01 4.64
CA ARG A 22 2.27 -8.74 5.28
C ARG A 22 2.33 -7.35 5.90
N LEU A 23 1.49 -6.44 5.41
CA LEU A 23 1.38 -5.05 5.88
C LEU A 23 0.24 -4.81 6.88
N ALA A 24 -0.61 -5.81 7.13
CA ALA A 24 -1.82 -5.65 7.93
C ALA A 24 -1.54 -5.16 9.36
N GLY A 25 -0.40 -5.53 9.94
CA GLY A 25 0.03 -5.11 11.28
C GLY A 25 0.30 -3.61 11.42
N ASP A 26 0.56 -2.90 10.32
CA ASP A 26 0.75 -1.45 10.30
C ASP A 26 -0.55 -0.67 10.04
N GLY A 27 -1.64 -1.37 9.77
CA GLY A 27 -2.96 -0.80 9.47
C GLY A 27 -3.90 -0.72 10.67
N PRO A 28 -5.15 -0.27 10.45
CA PRO A 28 -6.19 -0.31 11.47
C PRO A 28 -6.45 -1.74 11.95
N SER A 29 -6.82 -1.90 13.22
CA SER A 29 -6.93 -3.22 13.87
C SER A 29 -7.90 -4.19 13.18
N TYR A 30 -8.95 -3.67 12.53
CA TYR A 30 -9.94 -4.46 11.80
C TYR A 30 -9.47 -4.92 10.41
N LEU A 31 -8.32 -4.43 9.93
CA LEU A 31 -7.87 -4.71 8.56
C LEU A 31 -7.59 -6.20 8.34
N ALA A 32 -6.99 -6.88 9.31
CA ALA A 32 -6.70 -8.31 9.21
C ALA A 32 -7.98 -9.14 9.04
N GLU A 33 -9.02 -8.80 9.80
CA GLU A 33 -10.32 -9.48 9.73
C GLU A 33 -11.02 -9.22 8.38
N LEU A 34 -10.94 -8.00 7.85
CA LEU A 34 -11.47 -7.69 6.52
C LEU A 34 -10.73 -8.44 5.40
N ILE A 35 -9.42 -8.62 5.51
CA ILE A 35 -8.62 -9.40 4.55
C ILE A 35 -9.08 -10.87 4.56
N GLU A 36 -9.24 -11.45 5.74
CA GLU A 36 -9.70 -12.85 5.87
C GLU A 36 -11.15 -13.03 5.42
N ALA A 37 -12.04 -12.10 5.75
CA ALA A 37 -13.41 -12.10 5.24
C ALA A 37 -13.44 -12.06 3.71
N LYS A 38 -12.61 -11.21 3.09
CA LYS A 38 -12.48 -11.11 1.63
C LYS A 38 -11.89 -12.37 1.00
N ARG A 39 -10.97 -13.05 1.69
CA ARG A 39 -10.40 -14.33 1.24
C ARG A 39 -11.44 -15.44 1.27
N GLY A 40 -12.28 -15.48 2.30
CA GLY A 40 -13.36 -16.46 2.44
C GLY A 40 -14.47 -16.30 1.39
N ALA A 41 -14.77 -15.06 0.99
CA ALA A 41 -15.67 -14.76 -0.11
C ALA A 41 -15.32 -13.41 -0.76
N GLU A 42 -14.81 -13.43 -1.99
CA GLU A 42 -14.37 -12.21 -2.68
C GLU A 42 -15.49 -11.17 -2.85
N HIS A 43 -16.74 -11.65 -2.89
CA HIS A 43 -18.00 -10.89 -2.97
C HIS A 43 -18.90 -11.09 -1.74
N GLY A 44 -18.33 -11.52 -0.62
CA GLY A 44 -19.07 -11.71 0.63
C GLY A 44 -19.58 -10.38 1.20
N ALA A 45 -20.63 -10.46 2.00
CA ALA A 45 -21.06 -9.33 2.81
C ALA A 45 -19.96 -8.94 3.80
N LEU A 46 -19.94 -7.67 4.20
CA LEU A 46 -19.07 -7.22 5.29
C LEU A 46 -19.38 -8.00 6.57
N PRO A 47 -18.36 -8.31 7.40
CA PRO A 47 -18.58 -8.82 8.75
C PRO A 47 -19.58 -7.96 9.54
N ALA A 48 -20.34 -8.56 10.44
CA ALA A 48 -21.37 -7.85 11.22
C ALA A 48 -20.79 -6.77 12.14
N ASP A 49 -19.52 -6.91 12.50
CA ASP A 49 -18.70 -6.01 13.31
C ASP A 49 -17.80 -5.07 12.48
N ALA A 50 -18.00 -5.04 11.16
CA ALA A 50 -17.25 -4.15 10.28
C ALA A 50 -17.41 -2.69 10.72
N PRO A 51 -16.32 -1.90 10.68
CA PRO A 51 -16.38 -0.50 11.06
C PRO A 51 -17.33 0.28 10.14
N GLY A 52 -18.06 1.23 10.72
CA GLY A 52 -18.89 2.16 9.96
C GLY A 52 -18.05 3.05 9.03
N ALA A 53 -18.68 3.57 7.97
CA ALA A 53 -18.02 4.37 6.94
C ALA A 53 -17.20 5.55 7.50
N SER A 54 -17.74 6.28 8.48
CA SER A 54 -17.03 7.42 9.09
C SER A 54 -15.73 7.03 9.79
N ARG A 55 -15.67 5.82 10.38
CA ARG A 55 -14.43 5.31 10.99
C ARG A 55 -13.39 4.97 9.92
N ILE A 56 -13.84 4.32 8.84
CA ILE A 56 -12.98 3.99 7.70
C ILE A 56 -12.38 5.27 7.08
N GLU A 57 -13.22 6.29 6.89
CA GLU A 57 -12.77 7.59 6.35
C GLU A 57 -11.71 8.25 7.26
N ALA A 58 -11.94 8.25 8.57
CA ALA A 58 -10.99 8.78 9.54
C ALA A 58 -9.65 8.02 9.51
N ASP A 59 -9.68 6.69 9.44
CA ASP A 59 -8.48 5.87 9.37
C ASP A 59 -7.71 6.08 8.05
N VAL A 60 -8.42 6.24 6.93
CA VAL A 60 -7.80 6.56 5.63
C VAL A 60 -7.14 7.93 5.68
N ALA A 61 -7.78 8.93 6.30
CA ALA A 61 -7.19 10.25 6.49
C ALA A 61 -5.93 10.19 7.37
N ALA A 62 -5.97 9.43 8.47
CA ALA A 62 -4.81 9.23 9.35
C ALA A 62 -3.64 8.53 8.64
N LEU A 63 -3.93 7.48 7.85
CA LEU A 63 -2.93 6.78 7.05
C LEU A 63 -2.33 7.69 5.96
N THR A 64 -3.14 8.56 5.37
CA THR A 64 -2.67 9.54 4.38
C THR A 64 -1.72 10.52 5.04
N ALA A 65 -2.09 11.13 6.17
CA ALA A 65 -1.22 12.01 6.93
C ALA A 65 0.10 11.32 7.35
N ARG A 66 0.03 10.04 7.74
CA ARG A 66 1.22 9.25 8.04
C ARG A 66 2.12 9.07 6.81
N LEU A 67 1.55 8.74 5.66
CA LEU A 67 2.31 8.61 4.41
C LEU A 67 3.04 9.91 4.04
N GLU A 68 2.37 11.05 4.18
CA GLU A 68 2.97 12.37 3.95
C GLU A 68 4.18 12.59 4.87
N ALA A 69 4.05 12.30 6.16
CA ALA A 69 5.13 12.44 7.15
C ALA A 69 6.29 11.47 6.96
N GLU A 70 6.05 10.26 6.41
CA GLU A 70 7.12 9.33 6.03
C GLU A 70 7.81 9.80 4.75
N ARG A 71 7.08 10.36 3.78
CA ARG A 71 7.67 10.92 2.56
C ARG A 71 8.64 12.06 2.88
N GLU A 72 8.27 12.96 3.78
CA GLU A 72 9.13 14.10 4.17
C GLU A 72 10.46 13.68 4.82
N ARG A 73 10.52 12.48 5.40
CA ARG A 73 11.72 11.95 6.09
C ARG A 73 12.44 10.87 5.29
N SER A 74 11.88 10.46 4.15
CA SER A 74 12.42 9.38 3.33
C SER A 74 13.73 9.81 2.67
N GLU A 75 14.71 8.90 2.66
CA GLU A 75 15.97 9.07 1.92
C GLU A 75 15.84 8.64 0.45
N LEU A 76 14.65 8.21 0.02
CA LEU A 76 14.43 7.83 -1.36
C LEU A 76 14.64 9.02 -2.30
N PRO A 77 15.35 8.81 -3.43
CA PRO A 77 15.54 9.87 -4.40
C PRO A 77 14.19 10.24 -5.03
N GLU A 78 13.99 11.54 -5.28
CA GLU A 78 12.78 12.04 -5.97
C GLU A 78 12.61 11.43 -7.37
N LEU A 79 13.71 11.06 -8.01
CA LEU A 79 13.73 10.47 -9.34
C LEU A 79 14.50 9.14 -9.35
N PRO A 80 13.97 8.12 -10.05
CA PRO A 80 14.67 6.84 -10.20
C PRO A 80 15.94 7.01 -11.03
N SER A 81 17.07 6.53 -10.50
CA SER A 81 18.38 6.62 -11.15
C SER A 81 18.53 5.71 -12.38
N ASN A 82 17.67 4.69 -12.51
CA ASN A 82 17.75 3.65 -13.54
C ASN A 82 16.93 3.95 -14.82
N ARG A 83 16.43 5.18 -15.00
CA ARG A 83 15.56 5.55 -16.14
C ARG A 83 16.10 5.10 -17.50
N ARG A 84 17.41 5.24 -17.73
CA ARG A 84 18.08 4.82 -18.98
C ARG A 84 18.06 3.30 -19.15
N ALA A 85 18.45 2.55 -18.12
CA ALA A 85 18.47 1.09 -18.18
C ALA A 85 17.07 0.50 -18.43
N VAL A 86 16.03 1.08 -17.81
CA VAL A 86 14.63 0.69 -18.06
C VAL A 86 14.21 1.02 -19.49
N HIS A 87 14.61 2.18 -20.03
CA HIS A 87 14.36 2.53 -21.42
C HIS A 87 14.98 1.50 -22.38
N ASP A 88 16.24 1.15 -22.18
CA ASP A 88 16.96 0.20 -23.04
C ASP A 88 16.35 -1.21 -22.97
N LEU A 89 15.88 -1.62 -21.78
CA LEU A 89 15.11 -2.86 -21.60
C LEU A 89 13.83 -2.86 -22.43
N VAL A 90 13.04 -1.78 -22.37
CA VAL A 90 11.77 -1.65 -23.12
C VAL A 90 12.00 -1.64 -24.62
N VAL A 91 13.03 -0.92 -25.10
CA VAL A 91 13.42 -0.91 -26.52
C VAL A 91 13.78 -2.32 -26.98
N THR A 92 14.63 -3.01 -26.23
CA THR A 92 15.06 -4.39 -26.56
C THR A 92 13.87 -5.36 -26.57
N ALA A 93 12.93 -5.24 -25.64
CA ALA A 93 11.75 -6.10 -25.57
C ALA A 93 10.78 -5.89 -26.75
N ARG A 94 10.71 -4.67 -27.30
CA ARG A 94 9.80 -4.30 -28.41
C ARG A 94 10.34 -4.56 -29.81
N LEU A 95 11.66 -4.64 -29.94
CA LEU A 95 12.32 -4.93 -31.22
C LEU A 95 12.57 -6.43 -31.45
N ARG A 96 11.96 -7.28 -30.61
CA ARG A 96 11.89 -8.73 -30.79
C ARG A 96 10.59 -9.12 -31.49
#